data_AF-A0A0D0H2R7-F1
#
_entry.id   AF-A0A0D0H2R7-F1
#
_cell.length_a   1.000
_cell.length_b   1.000
_cell.length_c   1.000
_cell.angle_alpha   90.00
_cell.angle_beta   90.00
_cell.angle_gamma   90.00
#
_symmetry.space_group_name_H-M   'P 1'
#
loop_
_entity.id
_entity.type
_entity.pdbx_description
1 polymer ?
#
loop_
_entity_poly.entity_id
_entity_poly.type
_entity_poly.pdbx_seq_one_letter_code
_entity_poly.pdbx_strand_id
1 'polypeptide(L)'
;MDRLWFIAAIIGLTALVNHLGVRVPDALALDALRDSLMLAYFALTALSIVVCFAVTSNAEPAPFMPAVDAIARPALGDARLHHEHFSAPAAGAAAGEAGGFEIELARSRRTLRVPPEQSITDVLYDHGIEVATSCEAGVCGACRTTVLDGAPDHRDAF
;
A
#
# COMPACT_ATOMS: atom_id res chain seq x y z
N MET A 1 -31.04 16.25 -9.01
CA MET A 1 -29.56 16.07 -9.00
C MET A 1 -29.02 16.79 -10.22
N ASP A 2 -28.36 17.94 -10.01
CA ASP A 2 -27.86 18.78 -11.09
C ASP A 2 -26.79 18.04 -11.90
N ARG A 3 -27.03 17.85 -13.20
CA ARG A 3 -26.11 17.17 -14.11
C ARG A 3 -24.85 18.01 -14.43
N LEU A 4 -24.76 19.23 -13.88
CA LEU A 4 -23.68 20.19 -14.14
C LEU A 4 -22.33 19.74 -13.57
N TRP A 5 -22.30 19.04 -12.43
CA TRP A 5 -21.03 18.54 -11.87
C TRP A 5 -20.41 17.45 -12.76
N PHE A 6 -21.23 16.61 -13.38
CA PHE A 6 -20.78 15.55 -14.28
C PHE A 6 -20.17 16.13 -15.57
N ILE A 7 -20.79 17.17 -16.12
CA ILE A 7 -20.27 17.90 -17.29
C ILE A 7 -18.93 18.58 -16.94
N ALA A 8 -18.84 19.24 -15.78
CA ALA A 8 -17.60 19.88 -15.33
C ALA A 8 -16.45 18.87 -15.13
N ALA A 9 -16.75 17.66 -14.61
CA ALA A 9 -15.77 16.60 -14.44
C ALA A 9 -15.24 16.06 -15.77
N ILE A 10 -16.10 15.86 -16.78
CA ILE A 10 -15.68 15.44 -18.13
C ILE A 10 -14.80 16.51 -18.78
N ILE A 11 -15.18 17.78 -18.67
CA ILE A 11 -14.40 18.89 -19.24
C ILE A 11 -13.02 18.98 -18.56
N GLY A 12 -12.97 18.89 -17.23
CA GLY A 12 -11.73 18.90 -16.45
C GLY A 12 -10.81 17.74 -16.79
N LEU A 13 -11.35 16.52 -16.90
CA LEU A 13 -10.58 15.33 -17.30
C LEU A 13 -10.02 15.47 -18.71
N THR A 14 -10.82 16.01 -19.64
CA THR A 14 -10.39 16.26 -21.03
C THR A 14 -9.23 17.26 -21.08
N ALA A 15 -9.31 18.34 -20.30
CA ALA A 15 -8.25 19.35 -20.21
C ALA A 15 -6.96 18.77 -19.60
N LEU A 16 -7.08 17.91 -18.59
CA LEU A 16 -5.95 17.23 -17.94
C LEU A 16 -5.25 16.27 -18.90
N VAL A 17 -6.00 15.43 -19.62
CA VAL A 17 -5.46 14.52 -20.64
C VAL A 17 -4.67 15.28 -21.70
N ASN A 18 -5.18 16.43 -22.13
CA ASN A 18 -4.50 17.29 -23.10
C ASN A 18 -3.22 17.93 -22.52
N HIS A 19 -3.26 18.42 -21.29
CA HIS A 19 -2.09 19.01 -20.62
C HIS A 19 -0.97 18.00 -20.40
N LEU A 20 -1.33 16.75 -20.05
CA LEU A 20 -0.38 15.66 -19.83
C LEU A 20 0.14 15.05 -21.14
N GLY A 21 -0.36 15.46 -22.30
CA GLY A 21 0.07 14.95 -23.60
C GLY A 21 -0.19 13.45 -23.80
N VAL A 22 -1.16 12.90 -23.08
CA VAL A 22 -1.47 11.46 -23.11
C VAL A 22 -2.07 11.12 -24.48
N ARG A 23 -1.31 10.36 -25.28
CA ARG A 23 -1.80 9.85 -26.56
C ARG A 23 -2.65 8.62 -26.32
N VAL A 24 -3.93 8.69 -26.68
CA VAL A 24 -4.81 7.52 -26.67
C VAL A 24 -4.45 6.65 -27.87
N PRO A 25 -4.15 5.35 -27.69
CA PRO A 25 -3.77 4.48 -28.78
C PRO A 25 -4.94 4.26 -29.76
N ASP A 26 -4.64 4.22 -31.07
CA ASP A 26 -5.61 4.03 -32.15
C ASP A 26 -6.42 2.73 -32.03
N ALA A 27 -5.93 1.77 -31.24
CA ALA A 27 -6.60 0.51 -30.91
C ALA A 27 -7.95 0.69 -30.18
N LEU A 28 -8.23 1.86 -29.60
CA LEU A 28 -9.52 2.11 -28.93
C LEU A 28 -10.69 2.36 -29.90
N ALA A 29 -10.45 2.44 -31.22
CA ALA A 29 -11.48 2.67 -32.25
C ALA A 29 -12.47 3.79 -31.88
N LEU A 30 -11.95 4.90 -31.35
CA LEU A 30 -12.76 6.03 -30.85
C LEU A 30 -13.71 6.61 -31.90
N ASP A 31 -13.37 6.47 -33.18
CA ASP A 31 -14.23 6.87 -34.30
C ASP A 31 -15.58 6.13 -34.30
N ALA A 32 -15.63 4.87 -33.86
CA ALA A 32 -16.87 4.12 -33.74
C ALA A 32 -17.77 4.60 -32.58
N LEU A 33 -17.19 5.28 -31.59
CA LEU A 33 -17.92 5.91 -30.48
C LEU A 33 -18.43 7.31 -30.84
N ARG A 34 -17.85 7.95 -31.86
CA ARG A 34 -18.21 9.30 -32.31
C ARG A 34 -19.62 9.38 -32.88
N ASP A 35 -20.06 8.32 -33.56
CA ASP A 35 -21.32 8.31 -34.31
C ASP A 35 -22.53 7.89 -33.45
N SER A 36 -22.32 7.48 -32.20
CA SER A 36 -23.39 7.06 -31.29
C SER A 36 -23.13 7.51 -29.85
N LEU A 37 -23.91 8.51 -29.42
CA LEU A 37 -23.90 9.03 -28.05
C LEU A 37 -24.12 7.92 -26.99
N MET A 38 -24.92 6.91 -27.34
CA MET A 38 -25.21 5.80 -26.44
C MET A 38 -24.00 4.87 -26.26
N LEU A 39 -23.28 4.56 -27.35
CA LEU A 39 -22.05 3.75 -27.28
C LEU A 39 -20.95 4.51 -26.54
N ALA A 40 -20.78 5.81 -26.83
CA ALA A 40 -19.85 6.67 -26.09
C ALA A 40 -20.16 6.70 -24.58
N TYR A 41 -21.43 6.83 -24.21
CA TYR A 41 -21.85 6.82 -22.80
C TYR A 41 -21.54 5.50 -22.11
N PHE A 42 -21.84 4.36 -22.74
CA PHE A 42 -21.53 3.05 -22.16
C PHE A 42 -20.02 2.81 -22.05
N ALA A 43 -19.23 3.20 -23.06
CA ALA A 43 -17.78 3.07 -23.03
C ALA A 43 -17.15 3.94 -21.93
N LEU A 44 -17.58 5.19 -21.79
CA LEU A 44 -17.12 6.09 -20.72
C LEU A 44 -17.53 5.59 -19.33
N THR A 45 -18.75 5.06 -19.19
CA THR A 45 -19.22 4.50 -17.92
C THR A 45 -18.41 3.25 -17.56
N ALA A 46 -18.18 2.34 -18.51
CA ALA A 46 -17.36 1.16 -18.30
C ALA A 46 -15.91 1.53 -17.94
N LEU A 47 -15.31 2.49 -18.65
CA LEU A 47 -13.98 3.00 -18.35
C LEU A 47 -13.93 3.62 -16.95
N SER A 48 -14.93 4.43 -16.57
CA SER A 48 -15.03 5.01 -15.23
C SER A 48 -15.14 3.94 -14.15
N ILE A 49 -15.90 2.86 -14.36
CA ILE A 49 -16.02 1.75 -13.40
C ILE A 49 -14.67 1.03 -13.28
N VAL A 50 -14.00 0.74 -14.40
CA VAL A 50 -12.68 0.08 -14.39
C VAL A 50 -11.65 0.93 -13.68
N VAL A 51 -11.60 2.24 -13.95
CA VAL A 51 -10.69 3.18 -13.27
C VAL A 51 -11.02 3.27 -11.79
N CYS A 52 -12.30 3.39 -11.42
CA CYS A 52 -12.72 3.35 -10.02
C CYS A 52 -12.25 2.04 -9.37
N PHE A 53 -12.52 0.87 -9.94
CA PHE A 53 -12.04 -0.40 -9.36
C PHE A 53 -10.52 -0.49 -9.27
N ALA A 54 -9.79 -0.06 -10.31
CA ALA A 54 -8.33 -0.06 -10.29
C ALA A 54 -7.74 0.88 -9.22
N VAL A 55 -8.47 1.94 -8.85
CA VAL A 55 -8.04 2.93 -7.85
C VAL A 55 -8.60 2.63 -6.45
N THR A 56 -9.78 2.03 -6.34
CA THR A 56 -10.53 1.87 -5.08
C THR A 56 -10.66 0.42 -4.62
N SER A 57 -10.23 -0.58 -5.40
CA SER A 57 -10.20 -1.94 -4.86
C SER A 57 -9.17 -2.01 -3.75
N ASN A 58 -9.61 -2.40 -2.56
CA ASN A 58 -8.85 -2.45 -1.31
C ASN A 58 -7.68 -3.46 -1.31
N ALA A 59 -7.31 -4.01 -2.47
CA ALA A 59 -6.27 -5.02 -2.63
C ALA A 59 -4.92 -4.42 -3.08
N GLU A 60 -4.59 -3.22 -2.61
CA GLU A 60 -3.49 -2.37 -3.11
C GLU A 60 -3.74 -1.85 -4.53
N PRO A 61 -4.19 -0.60 -4.68
CA PRO A 61 -4.09 0.07 -5.97
C PRO A 61 -2.61 0.37 -6.21
N ALA A 62 -1.88 -0.63 -6.75
CA ALA A 62 -0.48 -0.54 -7.14
C ALA A 62 -0.11 0.76 -7.90
N PRO A 63 -1.00 1.39 -8.71
CA PRO A 63 -0.68 2.68 -9.32
C PRO A 63 -1.09 3.92 -8.50
N PHE A 64 -1.98 3.81 -7.50
CA PHE A 64 -2.52 4.98 -6.81
C PHE A 64 -1.52 5.62 -5.85
N MET A 65 -0.86 4.83 -4.99
CA MET A 65 0.13 5.38 -4.06
C MET A 65 1.30 6.08 -4.78
N PRO A 66 1.89 5.50 -5.84
CA PRO A 66 2.89 6.21 -6.66
C PRO A 66 2.35 7.50 -7.32
N ALA A 67 1.07 7.51 -7.74
CA ALA A 67 0.47 8.70 -8.33
C ALA A 67 0.21 9.80 -7.30
N VAL A 68 -0.27 9.46 -6.11
CA VAL A 68 -0.42 10.40 -4.99
C VAL A 68 0.93 11.00 -4.64
N ASP A 69 1.98 10.18 -4.56
CA ASP A 69 3.36 10.63 -4.34
C ASP A 69 3.80 11.65 -5.39
N ALA A 70 3.67 11.31 -6.67
CA ALA A 70 4.11 12.16 -7.75
C ALA A 70 3.38 13.53 -7.76
N ILE A 71 2.11 13.55 -7.40
CA ILE A 71 1.27 14.76 -7.42
C ILE A 71 1.47 15.60 -6.16
N ALA A 72 1.45 14.97 -4.98
CA ALA A 72 1.38 15.67 -3.70
C ALA A 72 2.75 16.07 -3.16
N ARG A 73 3.79 15.26 -3.39
CA ARG A 73 5.14 15.48 -2.83
C ARG A 73 5.74 16.84 -3.22
N PRO A 74 5.63 17.36 -4.46
CA PRO A 74 6.16 18.68 -4.80
C PRO A 74 5.52 19.84 -4.00
N ALA A 75 4.25 19.71 -3.62
CA ALA A 75 3.52 20.76 -2.90
C ALA A 75 3.60 20.61 -1.37
N LEU A 76 3.62 19.37 -0.89
CA LEU A 76 3.58 19.04 0.53
C LEU A 76 4.97 18.79 1.13
N GLY A 77 5.92 18.27 0.36
CA GLY A 77 7.20 17.78 0.88
C GLY A 77 7.02 16.56 1.79
N ASP A 78 8.13 15.86 2.05
CA ASP A 78 8.11 14.53 2.68
C ASP A 78 7.55 14.56 4.11
N ALA A 79 7.81 15.63 4.87
CA ALA A 79 7.39 15.73 6.26
C ALA A 79 5.88 15.79 6.48
N ARG A 80 5.09 16.07 5.43
CA ARG A 80 3.62 16.19 5.49
C ARG A 80 2.90 15.08 4.74
N LEU A 81 3.65 14.18 4.12
CA LEU A 81 3.11 13.05 3.37
C LEU A 81 3.18 11.81 4.26
N HIS A 82 2.03 11.28 4.65
CA HIS A 82 1.91 10.14 5.56
C HIS A 82 1.18 9.00 4.86
N HIS A 83 1.77 7.82 4.90
CA HIS A 83 1.23 6.60 4.29
C HIS A 83 0.91 5.60 5.38
N GLU A 84 -0.17 4.85 5.18
CA GLU A 84 -0.51 3.70 6.01
C GLU A 84 -0.70 2.50 5.09
N HIS A 85 0.08 1.45 5.33
CA HIS A 85 0.00 0.21 4.56
C HIS A 85 -0.97 -0.75 5.25
N PHE A 86 -2.07 -1.09 4.57
CA PHE A 86 -3.08 -2.02 5.09
C PHE A 86 -2.77 -3.50 4.79
N SER A 87 -1.68 -3.77 4.09
CA SER A 87 -1.20 -5.10 3.76
C SER A 87 0.31 -5.15 4.00
N ALA A 88 0.76 -6.28 4.52
CA ALA A 88 2.19 -6.51 4.68
C ALA A 88 2.85 -6.63 3.31
N PRO A 89 4.09 -6.12 3.15
CA PRO A 89 4.90 -6.48 1.99
C PRO A 89 4.91 -8.00 1.86
N ALA A 90 4.85 -8.51 0.64
CA ALA A 90 4.94 -9.95 0.39
C ALA A 90 6.14 -10.49 1.18
N ALA A 91 5.86 -11.29 2.21
CA ALA A 91 6.88 -11.78 3.11
C ALA A 91 7.91 -12.54 2.26
N GLY A 92 9.12 -11.97 2.14
CA GLY A 92 10.26 -12.76 1.72
C GLY A 92 10.30 -13.97 2.64
N ALA A 93 10.23 -15.17 2.06
CA ALA A 93 10.13 -16.43 2.80
C ALA A 93 11.04 -16.39 4.03
N ALA A 94 10.52 -16.88 5.16
CA ALA A 94 11.15 -16.93 6.47
C ALA A 94 12.52 -17.65 6.46
N ALA A 95 13.52 -17.03 5.86
CA ALA A 95 14.91 -17.34 6.07
C ALA A 95 15.33 -16.45 7.24
N GLY A 96 15.02 -16.89 8.46
CA GLY A 96 15.91 -16.57 9.57
C GLY A 96 17.32 -17.10 9.23
N GLU A 97 18.35 -16.69 9.96
CA GLU A 97 19.64 -17.40 9.88
C GLU A 97 19.37 -18.91 9.95
N ALA A 98 20.08 -19.73 9.16
CA ALA A 98 19.76 -21.16 9.04
C ALA A 98 19.79 -21.93 10.38
N GLY A 99 20.34 -21.33 11.44
CA GLY A 99 20.26 -21.84 12.82
C GLY A 99 19.27 -21.11 13.72
N GLY A 100 18.71 -19.97 13.35
CA GLY A 100 18.03 -19.00 14.23
C GLY A 100 19.02 -18.21 15.10
N PHE A 101 18.53 -17.39 16.03
CA PHE A 101 19.34 -16.51 16.89
C PHE A 101 18.89 -16.55 18.36
N GLU A 102 19.61 -15.84 19.23
CA GLU A 102 19.27 -15.65 20.65
C GLU A 102 18.88 -14.19 20.92
N ILE A 103 17.98 -14.00 21.88
CA ILE A 103 17.60 -12.68 22.40
C ILE A 103 17.82 -12.64 23.92
N GLU A 104 18.31 -11.51 24.42
CA GLU A 104 18.43 -11.25 25.85
C GLU A 104 17.41 -10.20 26.30
N LEU A 105 16.64 -10.54 27.33
CA LEU A 105 15.68 -9.64 27.96
C LEU A 105 16.34 -8.90 29.12
N ALA A 106 16.85 -7.69 28.87
CA ALA A 106 17.68 -6.95 29.81
C ALA A 106 17.09 -6.79 31.23
N ARG A 107 15.76 -6.61 31.35
CA ARG A 107 15.10 -6.46 32.66
C ARG A 107 15.01 -7.75 33.46
N SER A 108 14.72 -8.87 32.79
CA SER A 108 14.55 -10.18 33.43
C SER A 108 15.83 -11.02 33.42
N ARG A 109 16.86 -10.58 32.69
CA ARG A 109 18.12 -11.30 32.45
C ARG A 109 17.91 -12.74 31.96
N ARG A 110 16.88 -12.92 31.13
CA ARG A 110 16.59 -14.19 30.48
C ARG A 110 17.13 -14.15 29.05
N THR A 111 17.84 -15.20 28.66
CA THR A 111 18.22 -15.45 27.28
C THR A 111 17.30 -16.51 26.71
N LEU A 112 16.67 -16.22 25.57
CA LEU A 112 15.74 -17.10 24.89
C LEU A 112 16.25 -17.41 23.49
N ARG A 113 16.03 -18.64 23.03
CA ARG A 113 16.40 -19.07 21.68
C ARG A 113 15.23 -18.88 20.73
N VAL A 114 15.46 -18.22 19.60
CA VAL A 114 14.48 -18.03 18.53
C VAL A 114 14.82 -18.95 17.36
N PRO A 115 14.08 -20.06 17.17
CA PRO A 115 14.30 -20.94 16.03
C PRO A 115 13.86 -20.26 14.72
N PRO A 116 14.38 -20.67 13.55
CA PRO A 116 14.08 -20.01 12.28
C PRO A 116 12.59 -20.07 11.88
N GLU A 117 11.82 -20.99 12.45
CA GLU A 117 10.39 -21.19 12.17
C GLU A 117 9.45 -20.37 13.07
N GLN A 118 9.97 -19.67 14.09
CA GLN A 118 9.16 -18.87 15.01
C GLN A 118 9.57 -17.40 14.99
N SER A 119 8.59 -16.52 15.22
CA SER A 119 8.89 -15.12 15.45
C SER A 119 9.40 -14.88 16.88
N ILE A 120 10.06 -13.74 17.11
CA ILE A 120 10.43 -13.29 18.46
C ILE A 120 9.19 -13.23 19.36
N THR A 121 8.07 -12.74 18.81
CA THR A 121 6.81 -12.57 19.53
C THR A 121 6.26 -13.93 20.02
N ASP A 122 6.28 -14.96 19.17
CA ASP A 122 5.83 -16.31 19.52
C ASP A 122 6.65 -16.88 20.68
N VAL A 123 7.98 -16.76 20.59
CA VAL A 123 8.90 -17.23 21.63
C VAL A 123 8.64 -16.52 22.96
N LEU A 124 8.36 -15.21 22.94
CA LEU A 124 8.04 -14.47 24.16
C LEU A 124 6.73 -14.95 24.79
N TYR A 125 5.69 -15.22 23.98
CA TYR A 125 4.43 -15.77 24.47
C TYR A 125 4.57 -17.18 25.06
N ASP A 126 5.30 -18.07 24.38
CA ASP A 126 5.60 -19.43 24.86
C ASP A 126 6.31 -19.41 26.23
N HIS A 127 7.02 -18.33 26.53
CA HIS A 127 7.74 -18.08 27.77
C HIS A 127 7.00 -17.20 28.79
N GLY A 128 5.70 -16.94 28.57
CA GLY A 128 4.81 -16.20 29.45
C GLY A 128 5.11 -14.70 29.54
N ILE A 129 5.74 -14.13 28.51
CA ILE A 129 6.08 -12.71 28.44
C ILE A 129 5.11 -12.02 27.49
N GLU A 130 4.28 -11.14 28.03
CA GLU A 130 3.33 -10.38 27.23
C GLU A 130 4.01 -9.25 26.47
N VAL A 131 3.76 -9.19 25.17
CA VAL A 131 4.09 -8.08 24.28
C VAL A 131 2.78 -7.54 23.69
N ALA A 132 2.67 -6.23 23.51
CA ALA A 132 1.53 -5.65 22.81
C ALA A 132 1.57 -6.08 21.34
N THR A 133 0.54 -6.77 20.85
CA THR A 133 0.42 -7.19 19.45
C THR A 133 -0.93 -6.78 18.89
N SER A 134 -1.02 -6.73 17.57
CA SER A 134 -2.30 -6.48 16.89
C SER A 134 -2.32 -7.14 15.50
N CYS A 135 -1.48 -6.69 14.56
CA CYS A 135 -1.53 -7.21 13.18
C CYS A 135 -0.69 -8.46 12.93
N GLU A 136 0.39 -8.66 13.70
CA GLU A 136 1.42 -9.71 13.52
C GLU A 136 2.07 -9.80 12.13
N ALA A 137 1.77 -8.84 11.25
CA ALA A 137 2.21 -8.81 9.86
C ALA A 137 3.23 -7.69 9.58
N GLY A 138 3.71 -6.99 10.62
CA GLY A 138 4.74 -5.94 10.47
C GLY A 138 4.26 -4.58 9.97
N VAL A 139 2.96 -4.27 10.08
CA VAL A 139 2.38 -3.02 9.53
C VAL A 139 1.84 -2.03 10.57
N CYS A 140 1.45 -2.49 11.77
CA CYS A 140 0.77 -1.62 12.75
C CYS A 140 1.69 -1.01 13.83
N GLY A 141 2.92 -1.51 13.99
CA GLY A 141 3.86 -1.06 15.02
C GLY A 141 3.50 -1.37 16.48
N ALA A 142 2.39 -2.08 16.76
CA ALA A 142 1.96 -2.40 18.13
C ALA A 142 3.05 -3.15 18.94
N CYS A 143 3.78 -4.06 18.30
CA CYS A 143 4.84 -4.88 18.92
C CYS A 143 6.22 -4.22 18.96
N ARG A 144 6.32 -2.91 18.66
CA ARG A 144 7.60 -2.21 18.64
C ARG A 144 8.29 -2.27 20.01
N THR A 145 9.51 -2.77 20.01
CA THR A 145 10.34 -2.93 21.20
C THR A 145 11.70 -2.25 21.00
N THR A 146 12.23 -1.63 22.05
CA THR A 146 13.56 -0.98 22.00
C THR A 146 14.66 -2.05 22.02
N VAL A 147 15.57 -1.97 21.06
CA VAL A 147 16.78 -2.80 20.99
C VAL A 147 17.91 -2.05 21.69
N LEU A 148 18.56 -2.70 22.67
CA LEU A 148 19.62 -2.10 23.47
C LEU A 148 21.02 -2.41 22.94
N ASP A 149 21.18 -3.56 22.29
CA ASP A 149 22.41 -4.01 21.66
C ASP A 149 22.08 -4.96 20.49
N GLY A 150 22.98 -5.05 19.50
CA GLY A 150 22.78 -5.80 18.27
C GLY A 150 22.11 -5.00 17.14
N ALA A 151 22.14 -5.56 15.91
CA ALA A 151 21.56 -4.96 14.71
C ALA A 151 20.37 -5.81 14.22
N PRO A 152 19.12 -5.30 14.28
CA PRO A 152 17.94 -6.02 13.80
C PRO A 152 17.90 -6.14 12.27
N ASP A 153 17.40 -7.28 11.78
CA ASP A 153 16.93 -7.44 10.41
C ASP A 153 15.50 -6.91 10.31
N HIS A 154 15.34 -5.70 9.77
CA HIS A 154 14.05 -5.02 9.66
C HIS A 154 13.19 -5.64 8.55
N ARG A 155 12.01 -6.13 8.94
CA ARG A 155 11.00 -6.74 8.05
C ARG A 155 9.62 -6.07 8.17
N ASP A 156 9.58 -4.95 8.89
CA ASP A 156 8.42 -4.09 9.06
C ASP A 156 8.30 -3.03 7.96
N ALA A 157 7.10 -2.48 7.78
CA ALA A 157 6.76 -1.54 6.70
C ALA A 157 6.10 -0.23 7.21
N PHE A 158 6.41 0.17 8.45
CA PHE A 158 5.84 1.36 9.09
C PHE A 158 6.90 2.40 9.49
#